data_AF-A0A1J5N8Z3-F1
#
_entry.id   AF-A0A1J5N8Z3-F1
#
_cell.length_a   1.000
_cell.length_b   1.000
_cell.length_c   1.000
_cell.angle_alpha   90.00
_cell.angle_beta   90.00
_cell.angle_gamma   90.00
#
_symmetry.space_group_name_H-M   'P 1'
#
loop_
_entity.id
_entity.type
_entity.pdbx_description
1 polymer ?
#
loop_
_entity_poly.entity_id
_entity_poly.type
_entity_poly.pdbx_seq_one_letter_code
_entity_poly.pdbx_strand_id
1 'polypeptide(L)'
;MKPIRIMSLLFLAVFLVGCGPTAKCPPRPEATAQVAPATPLPFRVGRLTYLPAPDGERMEDKMIFEPQYLNDLMKITKEALYAPEFNNSRSDAVVNVEIKAKAMLLGTYSAWAPSPSLFAAQYTVTDVATGRTLLQKDYESEQDFIFERTTCTHPANPIRAYQTAVNLVTEQFMHDLAGLTPTPLKDGASARIHGSLLSVSTEVPLTKDNIHWIFNHAKERASGKESYTLNFMARLMSELPTKVSRDIAAGHLFDHDPTTVYTIKIVVPEIAANRGGWFSKERNRFAADAVISKSEKEIGSVELDLDDYDEFESFENILSLYSAKITKYLSEMNGEEAK
;
A
#
# COMPACT_ATOMS: atom_id res chain seq x y z
N MET A 1 -71.49 26.74 10.48
CA MET A 1 -70.59 25.76 9.82
C MET A 1 -69.17 26.00 10.36
N LYS A 2 -68.59 25.04 11.09
CA LYS A 2 -67.26 25.16 11.68
C LYS A 2 -66.34 24.10 11.04
N PRO A 3 -65.23 24.48 10.38
CA PRO A 3 -64.30 23.54 9.78
C PRO A 3 -63.13 23.30 10.74
N ILE A 4 -63.12 22.19 11.49
CA ILE A 4 -61.93 21.76 12.23
C ILE A 4 -61.93 20.23 12.28
N ARG A 5 -61.43 19.54 11.24
CA ARG A 5 -60.99 18.12 11.31
C ARG A 5 -59.99 17.71 10.21
N ILE A 6 -59.11 18.61 9.76
CA ILE A 6 -58.01 18.22 8.83
C ILE A 6 -56.63 18.47 9.46
N MET A 7 -56.50 19.46 10.35
CA MET A 7 -55.22 19.77 11.01
C MET A 7 -54.74 18.69 11.99
N SER A 8 -55.65 17.92 12.60
CA SER A 8 -55.29 16.86 13.57
C SER A 8 -54.80 15.56 12.92
N LEU A 9 -55.16 15.31 11.66
CA LEU A 9 -54.69 14.14 10.89
C LEU A 9 -53.29 14.36 10.32
N LEU A 10 -52.94 15.60 9.99
CA LEU A 10 -51.59 15.94 9.54
C LEU A 10 -50.56 15.86 10.68
N PHE A 11 -50.94 16.24 11.90
CA PHE A 11 -50.07 16.08 13.07
C PHE A 11 -49.85 14.61 13.47
N LEU A 12 -50.84 13.73 13.29
CA LEU A 12 -50.67 12.31 13.59
C LEU A 12 -49.76 11.59 12.58
N ALA A 13 -49.72 12.04 11.33
CA ALA A 13 -48.80 11.51 10.31
C ALA A 13 -47.34 11.94 10.55
N VAL A 14 -47.10 13.09 11.18
CA VAL A 14 -45.75 13.58 11.49
C VAL A 14 -45.17 12.91 12.75
N PHE A 15 -46.01 12.51 13.72
CA PHE A 15 -45.55 11.84 14.94
C PHE A 15 -45.36 10.32 14.82
N LEU A 16 -45.82 9.69 13.72
CA LEU A 16 -45.54 8.27 13.41
C LEU A 16 -44.24 8.07 12.61
N VAL A 17 -43.46 9.13 12.38
CA VAL A 17 -42.07 9.04 11.85
C VAL A 17 -41.04 8.94 12.99
N GLY A 18 -41.51 8.73 14.23
CA GLY A 18 -40.67 8.45 15.39
C GLY A 18 -40.22 6.98 15.39
N CYS A 19 -38.90 6.78 15.36
CA CYS A 19 -38.20 5.50 15.39
C CYS A 19 -38.38 4.62 14.14
N GLY A 20 -37.97 5.15 12.98
CA GLY A 20 -37.34 4.26 12.00
C GLY A 20 -36.16 3.56 12.68
N PRO A 21 -35.88 2.27 12.38
CA PRO A 21 -34.72 1.60 12.95
C PRO A 21 -33.53 2.50 12.67
N THR A 22 -32.79 2.89 13.71
CA THR A 22 -31.39 3.27 13.54
C THR A 22 -30.72 2.04 12.97
N ALA A 23 -30.80 1.90 11.64
CA ALA A 23 -30.02 0.94 10.91
C ALA A 23 -28.59 1.29 11.27
N LYS A 24 -28.04 0.55 12.24
CA LYS A 24 -26.63 0.63 12.58
C LYS A 24 -25.92 0.51 11.25
N CYS A 25 -25.14 1.52 10.89
CA CYS A 25 -24.37 1.48 9.67
C CYS A 25 -23.70 0.11 9.60
N PRO A 26 -23.78 -0.60 8.44
CA PRO A 26 -23.14 -1.89 8.33
C PRO A 26 -21.70 -1.73 8.80
N PRO A 27 -21.19 -2.66 9.64
CA PRO A 27 -19.82 -2.58 10.09
C PRO A 27 -18.95 -2.45 8.85
N ARG A 28 -17.97 -1.56 8.94
CA ARG A 28 -17.00 -1.39 7.86
C ARG A 28 -16.46 -2.78 7.51
N PRO A 29 -16.51 -3.17 6.22
CA PRO A 29 -16.05 -4.48 5.84
C PRO A 29 -14.61 -4.64 6.31
N GLU A 30 -14.28 -5.81 6.86
CA GLU A 30 -12.89 -6.14 7.11
C GLU A 30 -12.16 -6.00 5.76
N ALA A 31 -11.07 -5.25 5.79
CA ALA A 31 -10.12 -5.19 4.70
C ALA A 31 -9.46 -6.57 4.64
N THR A 32 -10.10 -7.52 3.97
CA THR A 32 -9.57 -8.84 3.63
C THR A 32 -9.88 -9.12 2.17
N ALA A 33 -8.87 -9.54 1.43
CA ALA A 33 -9.02 -9.97 0.04
C ALA A 33 -9.27 -11.49 0.01
N GLN A 34 -10.37 -11.92 -0.61
CA GLN A 34 -10.56 -13.33 -0.97
C GLN A 34 -10.12 -13.51 -2.41
N VAL A 35 -8.85 -13.81 -2.63
CA VAL A 35 -8.36 -14.27 -3.93
C VAL A 35 -8.59 -15.78 -4.01
N ALA A 36 -9.18 -16.25 -5.11
CA ALA A 36 -9.36 -17.69 -5.34
C ALA A 36 -8.01 -18.43 -5.19
N PRO A 37 -8.00 -19.68 -4.66
CA PRO A 37 -6.76 -20.41 -4.43
C PRO A 37 -5.94 -20.50 -5.71
N ALA A 38 -4.68 -20.09 -5.63
CA ALA A 38 -3.80 -19.94 -6.77
C ALA A 38 -3.59 -21.27 -7.50
N THR A 39 -3.65 -21.23 -8.83
CA THR A 39 -3.11 -22.32 -9.66
C THR A 39 -1.60 -22.38 -9.39
N PRO A 40 -0.99 -23.56 -9.13
CA PRO A 40 0.43 -23.65 -8.85
C PRO A 40 1.24 -23.12 -10.04
N LEU A 41 2.12 -22.15 -9.78
CA LEU A 41 2.96 -21.54 -10.80
C LEU A 41 4.11 -22.48 -11.22
N PRO A 42 4.52 -22.47 -12.51
CA PRO A 42 5.62 -23.31 -12.99
C PRO A 42 7.03 -22.80 -12.58
N PHE A 43 7.09 -21.73 -11.79
CA PHE A 43 8.30 -21.06 -11.30
C PHE A 43 8.06 -20.50 -9.90
N ARG A 44 9.15 -20.08 -9.25
CA ARG A 44 9.12 -19.38 -7.96
C ARG A 44 9.08 -17.86 -8.17
N VAL A 45 8.40 -17.14 -7.28
CA VAL A 45 8.56 -15.68 -7.17
C VAL A 45 9.59 -15.39 -6.09
N GLY A 46 10.81 -15.06 -6.51
CA GLY A 46 11.91 -14.77 -5.60
C GLY A 46 11.76 -13.43 -4.87
N ARG A 47 10.92 -12.53 -5.41
CA ARG A 47 10.62 -11.22 -4.86
C ARG A 47 9.32 -10.66 -5.43
N LEU A 48 8.50 -10.05 -4.57
CA LEU A 48 7.35 -9.23 -4.97
C LEU A 48 7.54 -7.80 -4.45
N THR A 49 7.48 -6.81 -5.34
CA THR A 49 7.61 -5.39 -5.01
C THR A 49 6.36 -4.65 -5.42
N TYR A 50 5.73 -3.99 -4.46
CA TYR A 50 4.57 -3.13 -4.71
C TYR A 50 4.97 -1.67 -4.60
N LEU A 51 4.74 -0.92 -5.68
CA LEU A 51 4.91 0.51 -5.82
C LEU A 51 3.51 1.15 -5.85
N PRO A 52 3.03 1.77 -4.75
CA PRO A 52 1.90 2.70 -4.80
C PRO A 52 2.18 3.82 -5.81
N ALA A 53 1.14 4.32 -6.47
CA ALA A 53 1.27 5.30 -7.54
C ALA A 53 2.12 6.51 -7.10
N PRO A 54 3.16 6.90 -7.86
CA PRO A 54 4.09 7.96 -7.47
C PRO A 54 3.46 9.35 -7.43
N ASP A 55 2.36 9.56 -8.17
CA ASP A 55 1.97 10.93 -8.50
C ASP A 55 0.99 11.54 -7.51
N GLY A 56 0.25 10.79 -6.69
CA GLY A 56 -0.76 11.35 -5.77
C GLY A 56 -1.93 12.10 -6.45
N GLU A 57 -1.73 12.70 -7.62
CA GLU A 57 -2.66 13.55 -8.37
C GLU A 57 -3.95 12.79 -8.74
N ARG A 58 -3.85 11.50 -9.06
CA ARG A 58 -5.05 10.68 -9.30
C ARG A 58 -5.72 10.16 -8.03
N MET A 59 -5.08 10.21 -6.86
CA MET A 59 -5.80 10.01 -5.58
C MET A 59 -6.61 11.25 -5.21
N GLU A 60 -6.20 12.44 -5.66
CA GLU A 60 -6.76 13.74 -5.30
C GLU A 60 -8.05 14.11 -6.07
N ASP A 61 -8.18 13.73 -7.34
CA ASP A 61 -9.21 14.32 -8.21
C ASP A 61 -10.67 14.02 -7.85
N LYS A 62 -10.96 13.08 -6.93
CA LYS A 62 -12.37 12.70 -6.63
C LYS A 62 -12.71 12.40 -5.17
N MET A 63 -11.81 12.57 -4.20
CA MET A 63 -12.12 12.15 -2.83
C MET A 63 -11.76 13.19 -1.77
N ILE A 64 -12.78 13.55 -0.98
CA ILE A 64 -12.62 14.18 0.33
C ILE A 64 -12.04 13.09 1.24
N PHE A 65 -10.72 12.96 1.32
CA PHE A 65 -10.08 11.86 2.05
C PHE A 65 -9.95 12.16 3.55
N GLU A 66 -10.58 11.31 4.36
CA GLU A 66 -10.04 11.01 5.69
C GLU A 66 -8.83 10.07 5.52
N PRO A 67 -7.68 10.30 6.18
CA PRO A 67 -6.46 9.48 6.08
C PRO A 67 -6.66 7.96 6.28
N GLN A 68 -7.71 7.56 6.98
CA GLN A 68 -8.05 6.16 7.24
C GLN A 68 -8.39 5.38 5.95
N TYR A 69 -8.98 6.01 4.93
CA TYR A 69 -9.38 5.33 3.69
C TYR A 69 -8.18 4.99 2.81
N LEU A 70 -7.14 5.82 2.80
CA LEU A 70 -5.90 5.52 2.09
C LEU A 70 -5.24 4.26 2.68
N ASN A 71 -5.22 4.15 4.01
CA ASN A 71 -4.72 2.95 4.70
C ASN A 71 -5.54 1.70 4.35
N ASP A 72 -6.86 1.82 4.19
CA ASP A 72 -7.70 0.69 3.80
C ASP A 72 -7.42 0.22 2.39
N LEU A 73 -7.39 1.16 1.44
CA LEU A 73 -7.06 0.86 0.06
C LEU A 73 -5.70 0.19 -0.05
N MET A 74 -4.70 0.73 0.65
CA MET A 74 -3.37 0.17 0.75
C MET A 74 -3.36 -1.23 1.37
N LYS A 75 -4.10 -1.43 2.47
CA LYS A 75 -4.20 -2.72 3.15
C LYS A 75 -4.86 -3.76 2.26
N ILE A 76 -6.03 -3.45 1.69
CA ILE A 76 -6.75 -4.32 0.74
C ILE A 76 -5.84 -4.71 -0.42
N THR A 77 -5.16 -3.72 -1.00
CA THR A 77 -4.28 -3.95 -2.15
C THR A 77 -3.11 -4.85 -1.77
N LYS A 78 -2.40 -4.55 -0.67
CA LYS A 78 -1.31 -5.40 -0.19
C LYS A 78 -1.81 -6.81 0.08
N GLU A 79 -2.85 -6.99 0.90
CA GLU A 79 -3.34 -8.32 1.23
C GLU A 79 -3.75 -9.13 0.00
N ALA A 80 -4.45 -8.53 -0.96
CA ALA A 80 -4.80 -9.23 -2.20
C ALA A 80 -3.56 -9.63 -3.02
N LEU A 81 -2.57 -8.74 -3.12
CA LEU A 81 -1.37 -8.99 -3.91
C LEU A 81 -0.42 -9.99 -3.25
N TYR A 82 -0.46 -10.13 -1.92
CA TYR A 82 0.37 -11.09 -1.16
C TYR A 82 -0.39 -12.36 -0.76
N ALA A 83 -1.70 -12.43 -0.97
CA ALA A 83 -2.52 -13.62 -0.69
C ALA A 83 -2.16 -14.86 -1.53
N PRO A 84 -1.80 -14.74 -2.83
CA PRO A 84 -1.38 -15.90 -3.59
C PRO A 84 -0.10 -16.52 -2.98
N GLU A 85 -0.12 -17.83 -2.76
CA GLU A 85 1.07 -18.56 -2.29
C GLU A 85 2.08 -18.72 -3.44
N PHE A 86 2.76 -17.63 -3.80
CA PHE A 86 3.73 -17.59 -4.91
C PHE A 86 4.95 -18.52 -4.71
N ASN A 87 5.12 -19.07 -3.50
CA ASN A 87 6.26 -19.90 -3.12
C ASN A 87 5.98 -21.42 -3.11
N ASN A 88 4.82 -21.86 -3.60
CA ASN A 88 4.49 -23.30 -3.59
C ASN A 88 5.15 -24.13 -4.73
N SER A 89 5.97 -23.51 -5.57
CA SER A 89 6.65 -24.19 -6.68
C SER A 89 8.04 -24.68 -6.28
N ARG A 90 8.36 -25.95 -6.54
CA ARG A 90 9.72 -26.53 -6.39
C ARG A 90 10.62 -26.28 -7.62
N SER A 91 10.25 -25.34 -8.49
CA SER A 91 10.93 -25.08 -9.76
C SER A 91 12.21 -24.27 -9.57
N ASP A 92 13.29 -24.63 -10.26
CA ASP A 92 14.56 -23.88 -10.21
C ASP A 92 14.49 -22.51 -10.90
N ALA A 93 13.43 -22.26 -11.67
CA ALA A 93 13.19 -20.98 -12.32
C ALA A 93 12.62 -19.96 -11.33
N VAL A 94 13.19 -18.75 -11.32
CA VAL A 94 12.80 -17.67 -10.39
C VAL A 94 12.51 -16.40 -11.17
N VAL A 95 11.43 -15.72 -10.79
CA VAL A 95 11.08 -14.39 -11.32
C VAL A 95 10.98 -13.36 -10.20
N ASN A 96 11.24 -12.11 -10.55
CA ASN A 96 10.90 -10.94 -9.75
C ASN A 96 9.63 -10.31 -10.30
N VAL A 97 8.68 -9.98 -9.42
CA VAL A 97 7.45 -9.29 -9.77
C VAL A 97 7.51 -7.86 -9.21
N GLU A 98 7.39 -6.87 -10.08
CA GLU A 98 7.20 -5.46 -9.71
C GLU A 98 5.78 -5.02 -10.12
N ILE A 99 5.07 -4.39 -9.20
CA ILE A 99 3.67 -3.96 -9.36
C ILE A 99 3.63 -2.46 -9.13
N LYS A 100 3.37 -1.68 -10.17
CA LYS A 100 3.22 -0.22 -10.08
C LYS A 100 1.75 0.17 -10.18
N ALA A 101 1.15 0.55 -9.06
CA ALA A 101 -0.20 1.11 -9.07
C ALA A 101 -0.23 2.38 -9.93
N LYS A 102 -1.25 2.49 -10.77
CA LYS A 102 -1.57 3.66 -11.60
C LYS A 102 -2.81 4.39 -11.11
N ALA A 103 -3.74 3.67 -10.49
CA ALA A 103 -4.94 4.23 -9.90
C ALA A 103 -5.41 3.38 -8.71
N MET A 104 -5.80 4.05 -7.62
CA MET A 104 -6.43 3.46 -6.44
C MET A 104 -7.60 4.37 -6.02
N LEU A 105 -8.77 4.18 -6.63
CA LEU A 105 -9.93 5.06 -6.42
C LEU A 105 -11.06 4.31 -5.73
N LEU A 106 -11.56 4.84 -4.60
CA LEU A 106 -12.92 4.54 -4.16
C LEU A 106 -13.88 5.33 -5.03
N GLY A 107 -14.95 4.67 -5.45
CA GLY A 107 -15.99 5.36 -6.17
C GLY A 107 -16.75 6.36 -5.30
N THR A 108 -17.38 7.31 -5.98
CA THR A 108 -18.05 8.45 -5.34
C THR A 108 -19.56 8.33 -5.43
N TYR A 109 -20.20 8.68 -4.33
CA TYR A 109 -21.65 8.78 -4.21
C TYR A 109 -22.11 10.18 -4.66
N SER A 110 -22.17 10.42 -5.97
CA SER A 110 -22.73 11.66 -6.51
C SER A 110 -24.09 11.39 -7.16
N ALA A 111 -25.10 12.19 -6.79
CA ALA A 111 -26.42 12.14 -7.42
C ALA A 111 -26.41 12.54 -8.91
N TRP A 112 -25.34 13.20 -9.35
CA TRP A 112 -25.23 13.78 -10.70
C TRP A 112 -24.12 13.13 -11.54
N ALA A 113 -23.14 12.48 -10.90
CA ALA A 113 -22.00 11.84 -11.56
C ALA A 113 -21.40 10.75 -10.66
N PRO A 114 -22.12 9.63 -10.40
CA PRO A 114 -21.56 8.52 -9.65
C PRO A 114 -20.31 8.00 -10.38
N SER A 115 -19.29 7.59 -9.62
CA SER A 115 -18.09 6.98 -10.20
C SER A 115 -17.86 5.60 -9.60
N PRO A 116 -17.43 4.61 -10.40
CA PRO A 116 -17.05 3.29 -9.89
C PRO A 116 -15.79 3.38 -9.01
N SER A 117 -15.56 2.34 -8.21
CA SER A 117 -14.25 2.11 -7.62
C SER A 117 -13.32 1.53 -8.68
N LEU A 118 -12.06 1.99 -8.72
CA LEU A 118 -11.09 1.64 -9.75
C LEU A 118 -9.77 1.20 -9.10
N PHE A 119 -9.25 0.07 -9.57
CA PHE A 119 -7.85 -0.28 -9.36
C PHE A 119 -7.18 -0.51 -10.72
N ALA A 120 -6.05 0.16 -10.93
CA ALA A 120 -5.21 -0.02 -12.11
C ALA A 120 -3.75 -0.15 -11.68
N ALA A 121 -3.02 -1.09 -12.27
CA ALA A 121 -1.60 -1.30 -12.01
C ALA A 121 -0.87 -1.87 -13.24
N GLN A 122 0.39 -1.48 -13.39
CA GLN A 122 1.33 -2.14 -14.30
C GLN A 122 2.06 -3.24 -13.55
N TYR A 123 2.07 -4.44 -14.10
CA TYR A 123 2.85 -5.57 -13.59
C TYR A 123 4.01 -5.82 -14.53
N THR A 124 5.20 -5.93 -13.95
CA THR A 124 6.43 -6.27 -14.65
C THR A 124 7.00 -7.54 -14.01
N VAL A 125 7.22 -8.56 -14.83
CA VAL A 125 7.79 -9.84 -14.42
C VAL A 125 9.14 -9.99 -15.11
N THR A 126 10.19 -10.13 -14.32
CA THR A 126 11.56 -10.23 -14.82
C THR A 126 12.14 -11.58 -14.44
N ASP A 127 12.68 -12.29 -15.43
CA ASP A 127 13.43 -13.53 -15.23
C ASP A 127 14.73 -13.23 -14.47
N VAL A 128 14.95 -13.87 -13.33
CA VAL A 128 16.14 -13.63 -12.50
C VAL A 128 17.41 -14.13 -13.19
N ALA A 129 17.35 -15.26 -13.89
CA ALA A 129 18.51 -15.88 -14.52
C ALA A 129 19.02 -15.06 -15.71
N THR A 130 18.12 -14.42 -16.46
CA THR A 130 18.46 -13.70 -17.70
C THR A 130 18.36 -12.17 -17.59
N GLY A 131 17.71 -11.67 -16.53
CA GLY A 131 17.36 -10.24 -16.40
C GLY A 131 16.31 -9.77 -17.42
N ARG A 132 15.75 -10.67 -18.23
CA ARG A 132 14.79 -10.33 -19.29
C ARG A 132 13.38 -10.15 -18.70
N THR A 133 12.71 -9.08 -19.10
CA THR A 133 11.28 -8.91 -18.85
C THR A 133 10.49 -9.96 -19.63
N LEU A 134 9.77 -10.82 -18.92
CA LEU A 134 8.89 -11.87 -19.48
C LEU A 134 7.47 -11.35 -19.70
N LEU A 135 7.02 -10.43 -18.85
CA LEU A 135 5.71 -9.81 -18.94
C LEU A 135 5.84 -8.36 -18.49
N GLN A 136 5.26 -7.44 -19.26
CA GLN A 136 4.99 -6.07 -18.81
C GLN A 136 3.61 -5.70 -19.35
N LYS A 137 2.63 -5.58 -18.45
CA LYS A 137 1.23 -5.40 -18.84
C LYS A 137 0.49 -4.53 -17.84
N ASP A 138 -0.41 -3.71 -18.36
CA ASP A 138 -1.33 -2.91 -17.57
C ASP A 138 -2.62 -3.70 -17.34
N TYR A 139 -3.05 -3.74 -16.09
CA TYR A 139 -4.32 -4.33 -15.67
C TYR A 139 -5.18 -3.25 -15.03
N GLU A 140 -6.47 -3.32 -15.29
CA GLU A 140 -7.44 -2.33 -14.85
C GLU A 140 -8.78 -3.01 -14.58
N SER A 141 -9.42 -2.64 -13.49
CA SER A 141 -10.78 -3.05 -13.17
C SER A 141 -11.55 -1.91 -12.52
N GLU A 142 -12.73 -1.63 -13.08
CA GLU A 142 -13.71 -0.70 -12.52
C GLU A 142 -14.91 -1.50 -12.00
N GLN A 143 -15.36 -1.18 -10.79
CA GLN A 143 -16.48 -1.85 -10.14
C GLN A 143 -17.51 -0.83 -9.67
N ASP A 144 -18.72 -0.97 -10.20
CA ASP A 144 -19.88 -0.24 -9.74
C ASP A 144 -20.33 -0.74 -8.35
N PHE A 145 -21.08 0.11 -7.65
CA PHE A 145 -21.72 -0.26 -6.39
C PHE A 145 -23.08 0.38 -6.28
N ILE A 146 -23.96 -0.27 -5.52
CA ILE A 146 -25.31 0.21 -5.32
C ILE A 146 -25.28 1.42 -4.38
N PHE A 147 -25.85 2.53 -4.87
CA PHE A 147 -26.14 3.71 -4.07
C PHE A 147 -27.34 3.40 -3.15
N GLU A 148 -27.05 3.01 -1.93
CA GLU A 148 -28.05 2.97 -0.87
C GLU A 148 -28.08 4.37 -0.21
N ARG A 149 -29.21 5.08 -0.31
CA ARG A 149 -29.45 6.33 0.45
C ARG A 149 -29.50 6.00 1.94
N THR A 150 -28.34 5.82 2.54
CA THR A 150 -28.17 5.63 3.98
C THR A 150 -27.62 6.92 4.56
N THR A 151 -28.05 7.26 5.78
CA THR A 151 -27.50 8.39 6.56
C THR A 151 -26.09 8.11 7.10
N CYS A 152 -25.38 7.14 6.53
CA CYS A 152 -24.13 6.62 7.03
C CYS A 152 -22.94 7.33 6.38
N THR A 153 -22.00 7.77 7.22
CA THR A 153 -20.77 8.46 6.82
C THR A 153 -19.65 7.54 6.35
N HIS A 154 -19.82 6.21 6.44
CA HIS A 154 -18.80 5.24 6.03
C HIS A 154 -19.13 4.55 4.69
N PRO A 155 -18.24 4.62 3.67
CA PRO A 155 -18.43 4.08 2.33
C PRO A 155 -18.17 2.57 2.27
N ALA A 156 -18.94 1.75 2.99
CA ALA A 156 -18.79 0.30 2.97
C ALA A 156 -18.91 -0.30 1.55
N ASN A 157 -19.79 0.23 0.71
CA ASN A 157 -20.02 -0.29 -0.65
C ASN A 157 -18.88 0.07 -1.63
N PRO A 158 -18.35 1.30 -1.69
CA PRO A 158 -17.16 1.63 -2.47
C PRO A 158 -15.93 0.83 -2.06
N ILE A 159 -15.75 0.56 -0.76
CA ILE A 159 -14.64 -0.28 -0.27
C ILE A 159 -14.80 -1.71 -0.80
N ARG A 160 -16.00 -2.30 -0.74
CA ARG A 160 -16.25 -3.63 -1.32
C ARG A 160 -16.03 -3.66 -2.83
N ALA A 161 -16.53 -2.66 -3.55
CA ALA A 161 -16.30 -2.55 -4.99
C ALA A 161 -14.80 -2.44 -5.30
N TYR A 162 -14.05 -1.69 -4.49
CA TYR A 162 -12.59 -1.63 -4.62
C TYR A 162 -11.92 -2.98 -4.33
N GLN A 163 -12.33 -3.70 -3.28
CA GLN A 163 -11.85 -5.07 -3.01
C GLN A 163 -12.08 -5.98 -4.23
N THR A 164 -13.26 -5.94 -4.83
CA THR A 164 -13.57 -6.70 -6.04
C THR A 164 -12.69 -6.27 -7.22
N ALA A 165 -12.44 -4.98 -7.40
CA ALA A 165 -11.57 -4.47 -8.46
C ALA A 165 -10.14 -5.03 -8.34
N VAL A 166 -9.58 -4.98 -7.14
CA VAL A 166 -8.24 -5.51 -6.82
C VAL A 166 -8.18 -7.03 -7.04
N ASN A 167 -9.20 -7.78 -6.60
CA ASN A 167 -9.23 -9.23 -6.77
C ASN A 167 -9.23 -9.61 -8.26
N LEU A 168 -10.06 -8.96 -9.07
CA LEU A 168 -10.13 -9.23 -10.51
C LEU A 168 -8.81 -8.92 -11.23
N VAL A 169 -8.16 -7.81 -10.89
CA VAL A 169 -6.83 -7.48 -11.43
C VAL A 169 -5.81 -8.55 -11.03
N THR A 170 -5.82 -8.98 -9.76
CA THR A 170 -4.93 -10.02 -9.26
C THR A 170 -5.19 -11.36 -9.95
N GLU A 171 -6.44 -11.77 -10.13
CA GLU A 171 -6.82 -13.00 -10.84
C GLU A 171 -6.36 -13.00 -12.30
N GLN A 172 -6.57 -11.90 -13.02
CA GLN A 172 -6.08 -11.74 -14.39
C GLN A 172 -4.56 -11.84 -14.48
N PHE A 173 -3.85 -11.21 -13.55
CA PHE A 173 -2.40 -11.29 -13.46
C PHE A 173 -1.94 -12.73 -13.18
N MET A 174 -2.57 -13.44 -12.24
CA MET A 174 -2.24 -14.83 -11.93
C MET A 174 -2.45 -15.77 -13.12
N HIS A 175 -3.50 -15.53 -13.91
CA HIS A 175 -3.75 -16.27 -15.14
C HIS A 175 -2.62 -16.06 -16.17
N ASP A 176 -2.19 -14.83 -16.38
CA ASP A 176 -1.09 -14.51 -17.29
C ASP A 176 0.26 -15.06 -16.79
N LEU A 177 0.51 -15.01 -15.47
CA LEU A 177 1.69 -15.61 -14.84
C LEU A 177 1.79 -17.12 -15.11
N ALA A 178 0.68 -17.85 -15.02
CA ALA A 178 0.66 -19.29 -15.24
C ALA A 178 1.12 -19.70 -16.66
N GLY A 179 1.02 -18.78 -17.63
CA GLY A 179 1.48 -18.99 -19.01
C GLY A 179 2.97 -18.72 -19.25
N LEU A 180 3.71 -18.19 -18.26
CA LEU A 180 5.11 -17.85 -18.44
C LEU A 180 6.03 -19.07 -18.31
N THR A 181 7.11 -19.08 -19.09
CA THR A 181 8.17 -20.11 -19.04
C THR A 181 9.53 -19.46 -18.78
N PRO A 182 9.88 -19.18 -17.50
CA PRO A 182 11.15 -18.56 -17.16
C PRO A 182 12.32 -19.55 -17.26
N THR A 183 13.53 -19.01 -17.31
CA THR A 183 14.76 -19.80 -17.41
C THR A 183 15.16 -20.30 -16.02
N PRO A 184 15.50 -21.59 -15.84
CA PRO A 184 16.08 -22.09 -14.60
C PRO A 184 17.35 -21.34 -14.22
N LEU A 185 17.51 -21.04 -12.92
CA LEU A 185 18.79 -20.56 -12.42
C LEU A 185 19.86 -21.64 -12.66
N LYS A 186 21.00 -21.24 -13.23
CA LYS A 186 22.19 -22.10 -13.23
C LYS A 186 22.91 -21.91 -11.90
N ASP A 187 23.41 -22.99 -11.31
CA ASP A 187 24.25 -22.95 -10.12
C ASP A 187 25.35 -21.89 -10.27
N GLY A 188 25.41 -20.91 -9.36
CA GLY A 188 26.57 -20.00 -9.29
C GLY A 188 26.35 -18.52 -8.99
N ALA A 189 25.16 -18.05 -8.59
CA ALA A 189 25.09 -16.72 -7.98
C ALA A 189 25.54 -16.84 -6.52
N SER A 190 26.71 -16.29 -6.19
CA SER A 190 27.19 -16.20 -4.80
C SER A 190 26.35 -15.17 -4.04
N ALA A 191 25.13 -15.52 -3.68
CA ALA A 191 24.37 -14.66 -2.79
C ALA A 191 24.94 -14.75 -1.38
N ARG A 192 24.74 -13.68 -0.62
CA ARG A 192 25.31 -13.57 0.72
C ARG A 192 24.40 -14.17 1.78
N ILE A 193 23.09 -14.22 1.55
CA ILE A 193 22.09 -14.65 2.52
C ILE A 193 21.34 -15.82 1.89
N HIS A 194 21.30 -16.92 2.64
CA HIS A 194 20.47 -18.07 2.28
C HIS A 194 19.00 -17.78 2.58
N GLY A 195 18.17 -17.69 1.54
CA GLY A 195 16.74 -17.40 1.63
C GLY A 195 16.22 -16.48 0.54
N SER A 196 14.93 -16.16 0.60
CA SER A 196 14.24 -15.24 -0.30
C SER A 196 13.67 -14.04 0.46
N LEU A 197 13.85 -12.83 -0.07
CA LEU A 197 13.15 -11.64 0.41
C LEU A 197 11.73 -11.60 -0.18
N LEU A 198 10.74 -11.95 0.62
CA LEU A 198 9.34 -11.99 0.20
C LEU A 198 8.77 -10.59 0.00
N SER A 199 8.98 -9.71 0.98
CA SER A 199 8.40 -8.36 0.96
C SER A 199 9.22 -7.34 1.73
N VAL A 200 9.17 -6.10 1.24
CA VAL A 200 9.51 -4.90 2.00
C VAL A 200 8.26 -4.04 2.03
N SER A 201 7.86 -3.60 3.21
CA SER A 201 6.65 -2.82 3.39
C SER A 201 6.89 -1.66 4.34
N THR A 202 6.19 -0.57 4.10
CA THR A 202 6.18 0.58 5.02
C THR A 202 4.78 0.78 5.60
N GLU A 203 4.75 1.09 6.90
CA GLU A 203 3.58 1.44 7.69
C GLU A 203 3.81 2.79 8.37
N VAL A 204 2.84 3.68 8.25
CA VAL A 204 2.83 4.98 8.95
C VAL A 204 1.65 4.95 9.94
N PRO A 205 1.86 4.66 11.23
CA PRO A 205 0.80 4.71 12.24
C PRO A 205 0.25 6.13 12.37
N LEU A 206 -1.03 6.30 12.03
CA LEU A 206 -1.75 7.57 12.15
C LEU A 206 -2.20 7.78 13.60
N THR A 207 -1.34 8.36 14.43
CA THR A 207 -1.77 9.00 15.68
C THR A 207 -1.63 10.52 15.54
N LYS A 208 -2.45 11.29 16.27
CA LYS A 208 -2.35 12.76 16.26
C LYS A 208 -0.98 13.27 16.76
N ASP A 209 -0.25 12.42 17.48
CA ASP A 209 1.02 12.75 18.12
C ASP A 209 2.23 12.47 17.19
N ASN A 210 2.04 11.71 16.12
CA ASN A 210 3.11 11.25 15.21
C ASN A 210 3.42 12.24 14.06
N ILE A 211 2.66 13.34 13.92
CA ILE A 211 2.85 14.35 12.87
C ILE A 211 3.21 15.69 13.54
N HIS A 212 4.50 16.02 13.55
CA HIS A 212 5.00 17.25 14.14
C HIS A 212 5.08 18.37 13.10
N TRP A 213 4.21 19.37 13.25
CA TRP A 213 4.19 20.56 12.40
C TRP A 213 5.21 21.59 12.87
N ILE A 214 6.21 21.88 12.05
CA ILE A 214 7.27 22.84 12.42
C ILE A 214 6.85 24.30 12.17
N PHE A 215 5.75 24.60 11.44
CA PHE A 215 5.32 26.00 11.20
C PHE A 215 3.86 26.39 11.48
N ASN A 216 3.79 27.58 12.08
CA ASN A 216 2.66 28.29 12.68
C ASN A 216 1.83 29.06 11.64
N HIS A 217 1.35 28.42 10.56
CA HIS A 217 0.31 29.02 9.71
C HIS A 217 -1.06 28.54 10.16
N ALA A 218 -1.56 29.12 11.26
CA ALA A 218 -2.87 28.84 11.83
C ALA A 218 -4.09 29.23 10.95
N LYS A 219 -3.87 29.63 9.68
CA LYS A 219 -4.92 30.17 8.79
C LYS A 219 -4.97 29.61 7.37
N GLU A 220 -4.09 28.69 7.00
CA GLU A 220 -4.34 27.91 5.77
C GLU A 220 -5.37 26.84 6.10
N ARG A 221 -6.47 26.84 5.33
CA ARG A 221 -7.64 25.96 5.49
C ARG A 221 -7.19 24.54 5.83
N ALA A 222 -7.82 23.91 6.82
CA ALA A 222 -7.51 22.54 7.26
C ALA A 222 -7.24 21.56 6.11
N SER A 223 -7.99 21.71 5.00
CA SER A 223 -7.86 20.93 3.77
C SER A 223 -6.49 20.98 3.06
N GLY A 224 -5.73 22.08 3.15
CA GLY A 224 -4.45 22.23 2.43
C GLY A 224 -3.23 21.68 3.18
N LYS A 225 -3.33 21.55 4.51
CA LYS A 225 -2.31 20.86 5.32
C LYS A 225 -2.46 19.35 5.20
N GLU A 226 -3.71 18.87 5.15
CA GLU A 226 -4.05 17.46 5.03
C GLU A 226 -3.54 16.85 3.71
N SER A 227 -3.66 17.54 2.57
CA SER A 227 -3.21 16.99 1.27
C SER A 227 -1.69 16.79 1.19
N TYR A 228 -0.90 17.72 1.71
CA TYR A 228 0.57 17.61 1.66
C TYR A 228 1.11 16.47 2.52
N THR A 229 0.60 16.32 3.76
CA THR A 229 0.97 15.19 4.61
C THR A 229 0.53 13.87 4.02
N LEU A 230 -0.67 13.81 3.43
CA LEU A 230 -1.14 12.62 2.72
C LEU A 230 -0.22 12.27 1.55
N ASN A 231 0.21 13.26 0.77
CA ASN A 231 1.17 13.05 -0.32
C ASN A 231 2.53 12.58 0.21
N PHE A 232 3.06 13.19 1.26
CA PHE A 232 4.32 12.77 1.85
C PHE A 232 4.25 11.36 2.45
N MET A 233 3.14 11.01 3.12
CA MET A 233 2.87 9.67 3.60
C MET A 233 2.75 8.66 2.48
N ALA A 234 2.02 9.00 1.40
CA ALA A 234 1.89 8.14 0.23
C ALA A 234 3.27 7.89 -0.41
N ARG A 235 4.11 8.94 -0.54
CA ARG A 235 5.49 8.83 -0.99
C ARG A 235 6.33 7.95 -0.06
N LEU A 236 6.25 8.12 1.26
CA LEU A 236 6.94 7.25 2.23
C LEU A 236 6.52 5.79 2.08
N MET A 237 5.22 5.54 2.04
CA MET A 237 4.69 4.18 1.90
C MET A 237 4.99 3.55 0.53
N SER A 238 5.41 4.36 -0.44
CA SER A 238 5.72 3.96 -1.81
C SER A 238 7.21 3.86 -2.11
N GLU A 239 7.92 4.98 -2.01
CA GLU A 239 9.28 5.13 -2.50
C GLU A 239 10.29 4.47 -1.56
N LEU A 240 10.06 4.49 -0.25
CA LEU A 240 10.97 3.87 0.73
C LEU A 240 11.09 2.34 0.59
N PRO A 241 9.99 1.55 0.64
CA PRO A 241 10.11 0.10 0.48
C PRO A 241 10.65 -0.27 -0.92
N THR A 242 10.36 0.56 -1.92
CA THR A 242 10.90 0.42 -3.28
C THR A 242 12.41 0.58 -3.31
N LYS A 243 12.94 1.66 -2.72
CA LYS A 243 14.37 1.97 -2.71
C LYS A 243 15.14 0.85 -2.01
N VAL A 244 14.67 0.44 -0.83
CA VAL A 244 15.23 -0.67 -0.05
C VAL A 244 15.26 -1.95 -0.87
N SER A 245 14.13 -2.32 -1.47
CA SER A 245 14.04 -3.54 -2.26
C SER A 245 14.97 -3.50 -3.48
N ARG A 246 15.06 -2.35 -4.17
CA ARG A 246 15.97 -2.19 -5.33
C ARG A 246 17.44 -2.32 -4.94
N ASP A 247 17.86 -1.68 -3.84
CA ASP A 247 19.24 -1.73 -3.39
C ASP A 247 19.66 -3.13 -2.93
N ILE A 248 18.78 -3.84 -2.22
CA ILE A 248 18.99 -5.25 -1.85
C ILE A 248 19.19 -6.13 -3.08
N ALA A 249 18.40 -5.93 -4.14
CA ALA A 249 18.53 -6.71 -5.37
C ALA A 249 19.79 -6.35 -6.16
N ALA A 250 20.15 -5.07 -6.24
CA ALA A 250 21.40 -4.63 -6.85
C ALA A 250 22.62 -5.22 -6.12
N GLY A 251 22.51 -5.44 -4.81
CA GLY A 251 23.52 -6.11 -4.01
C GLY A 251 23.55 -7.65 -4.13
N HIS A 252 22.59 -8.26 -4.84
CA HIS A 252 22.42 -9.72 -4.94
C HIS A 252 22.50 -10.42 -3.57
N LEU A 253 21.83 -9.86 -2.56
CA LEU A 253 22.01 -10.32 -1.19
C LEU A 253 21.41 -11.71 -0.91
N PHE A 254 20.38 -12.15 -1.64
CA PHE A 254 19.62 -13.38 -1.38
C PHE A 254 19.82 -14.44 -2.48
N ASP A 255 19.95 -15.73 -2.12
CA ASP A 255 20.10 -16.85 -3.08
C ASP A 255 18.77 -17.38 -3.61
N HIS A 256 17.65 -16.86 -3.11
CA HIS A 256 16.29 -17.24 -3.46
C HIS A 256 15.90 -18.67 -3.01
N ASP A 257 16.47 -19.15 -1.90
CA ASP A 257 15.97 -20.36 -1.24
C ASP A 257 14.53 -20.16 -0.72
N PRO A 258 13.58 -21.09 -0.99
CA PRO A 258 12.18 -20.93 -0.62
C PRO A 258 11.86 -21.44 0.79
N THR A 259 12.76 -22.17 1.44
CA THR A 259 12.58 -22.70 2.79
C THR A 259 12.82 -21.64 3.86
N THR A 260 13.64 -20.64 3.52
CA THR A 260 13.96 -19.53 4.40
C THR A 260 13.45 -18.23 3.79
N VAL A 261 12.46 -17.61 4.46
CA VAL A 261 11.81 -16.40 3.95
C VAL A 261 12.11 -15.21 4.85
N TYR A 262 12.48 -14.09 4.24
CA TYR A 262 12.73 -12.83 4.90
C TYR A 262 11.64 -11.81 4.58
N THR A 263 11.24 -11.03 5.57
CA THR A 263 10.38 -9.86 5.42
C THR A 263 11.00 -8.65 6.12
N ILE A 264 10.80 -7.47 5.54
CA ILE A 264 11.25 -6.20 6.14
C ILE A 264 10.04 -5.30 6.30
N LYS A 265 9.72 -4.94 7.55
CA LYS A 265 8.64 -4.02 7.89
C LYS A 265 9.22 -2.73 8.43
N ILE A 266 9.04 -1.66 7.67
CA ILE A 266 9.47 -0.31 8.02
C ILE A 266 8.30 0.42 8.68
N VAL A 267 8.45 0.75 9.95
CA VAL A 267 7.48 1.54 10.72
C VAL A 267 7.99 2.97 10.78
N VAL A 268 7.16 3.94 10.39
CA VAL A 268 7.50 5.37 10.42
C VAL A 268 6.71 6.01 11.56
N PRO A 269 7.21 5.98 12.82
CA PRO A 269 6.48 6.50 13.96
C PRO A 269 6.40 8.02 13.96
N GLU A 270 7.32 8.72 13.29
CA GLU A 270 7.39 10.17 13.33
C GLU A 270 7.56 10.77 11.93
N ILE A 271 6.70 11.74 11.61
CA ILE A 271 6.79 12.55 10.40
C ILE A 271 6.86 14.03 10.81
N ALA A 272 7.93 14.68 10.36
CA ALA A 272 8.10 16.13 10.46
C ALA A 272 8.12 16.73 9.06
N ALA A 273 6.95 17.13 8.58
CA ALA A 273 6.75 17.67 7.24
C ALA A 273 6.49 19.19 7.29
N ASN A 274 7.29 19.97 6.57
CA ASN A 274 7.21 21.41 6.54
C ASN A 274 7.16 21.94 5.11
N ARG A 275 6.06 22.65 4.80
CA ARG A 275 5.95 23.41 3.56
C ARG A 275 6.68 24.74 3.75
N GLY A 276 7.80 24.90 3.04
CA GLY A 276 8.39 26.23 2.90
C GLY A 276 7.42 27.20 2.22
N GLY A 277 7.44 28.48 2.59
CA GLY A 277 6.92 29.55 1.75
C GLY A 277 7.72 29.64 0.45
N TRP A 278 7.36 30.54 -0.47
CA TRP A 278 7.98 30.69 -1.80
C TRP A 278 9.53 30.78 -1.82
N PHE A 279 10.16 31.05 -0.67
CA PHE A 279 11.61 31.15 -0.52
C PHE A 279 12.22 30.18 0.51
N SER A 280 11.44 29.31 1.17
CA SER A 280 12.01 28.31 2.09
C SER A 280 12.09 26.93 1.45
N LYS A 281 13.19 26.25 1.73
CA LYS A 281 13.41 24.85 1.37
C LYS A 281 12.39 23.98 2.09
N GLU A 282 11.85 23.00 1.37
CA GLU A 282 11.06 21.91 1.92
C GLU A 282 11.84 21.25 3.07
N ARG A 283 11.18 20.98 4.20
CA ARG A 283 11.78 20.17 5.27
C ARG A 283 10.88 18.98 5.52
N ASN A 284 11.16 17.90 4.83
CA ASN A 284 10.49 16.62 5.01
C ASN A 284 11.44 15.69 5.71
N ARG A 285 11.15 15.39 6.98
CA ARG A 285 11.94 14.49 7.80
C ARG A 285 11.03 13.42 8.38
N PHE A 286 11.59 12.26 8.63
CA PHE A 286 10.91 11.15 9.25
C PHE A 286 11.89 10.30 10.06
N ALA A 287 11.41 9.77 11.19
CA ALA A 287 12.09 8.70 11.89
C ALA A 287 11.46 7.37 11.46
N ALA A 288 12.25 6.31 11.39
CA ALA A 288 11.76 5.00 10.98
C ALA A 288 12.54 3.86 11.65
N ASP A 289 11.84 2.75 11.87
CA ASP A 289 12.43 1.49 12.31
C ASP A 289 12.10 0.37 11.31
N ALA A 290 13.11 -0.34 10.84
CA ALA A 290 12.98 -1.44 9.89
C ALA A 290 13.18 -2.75 10.64
N VAL A 291 12.07 -3.41 10.97
CA VAL A 291 12.05 -4.73 11.60
C VAL A 291 12.26 -5.79 10.53
N ILE A 292 13.29 -6.62 10.72
CA ILE A 292 13.68 -7.69 9.79
C ILE A 292 13.32 -9.02 10.45
N SER A 293 12.51 -9.82 9.74
CA SER A 293 12.06 -11.12 10.22
C SER A 293 12.48 -12.24 9.27
N LYS A 294 12.88 -13.37 9.85
CA LYS A 294 13.18 -14.65 9.18
C LYS A 294 12.12 -15.66 9.61
N SER A 295 11.31 -16.14 8.66
CA SER A 295 10.21 -17.07 8.89
C SER A 295 9.34 -16.66 10.10
N GLU A 296 8.85 -15.41 10.06
CA GLU A 296 8.01 -14.76 11.08
C GLU A 296 8.70 -14.43 12.42
N LYS A 297 9.94 -14.86 12.62
CA LYS A 297 10.73 -14.49 13.80
C LYS A 297 11.57 -13.25 13.52
N GLU A 298 11.41 -12.23 14.35
CA GLU A 298 12.29 -11.06 14.33
C GLU A 298 13.75 -11.47 14.60
N ILE A 299 14.65 -11.01 13.73
CA ILE A 299 16.09 -11.28 13.79
C ILE A 299 16.92 -10.01 13.97
N GLY A 300 16.31 -8.84 13.77
CA GLY A 300 16.99 -7.57 13.90
C GLY A 300 16.13 -6.38 13.53
N SER A 301 16.62 -5.20 13.87
CA SER A 301 16.01 -3.92 13.53
C SER A 301 17.07 -2.91 13.09
N VAL A 302 16.66 -1.96 12.25
CA VAL A 302 17.52 -0.86 11.78
C VAL A 302 16.78 0.46 11.91
N GLU A 303 17.29 1.31 12.78
CA GLU A 303 16.70 2.62 13.08
C GLU A 303 17.29 3.73 12.19
N LEU A 304 16.42 4.67 11.84
CA LEU A 304 16.72 5.98 11.28
C LEU A 304 16.12 7.03 12.20
N ASP A 305 16.99 7.78 12.86
CA ASP A 305 16.62 8.91 13.70
C ASP A 305 16.59 10.20 12.89
N LEU A 306 15.86 11.20 13.38
CA LEU A 306 15.89 12.53 12.79
C LEU A 306 17.31 13.13 12.82
N ASP A 307 18.12 12.81 13.83
CA ASP A 307 19.47 13.35 14.00
C ASP A 307 20.52 12.70 13.07
N ASP A 308 20.16 11.68 12.29
CA ASP A 308 21.05 11.01 11.35
C ASP A 308 21.37 11.84 10.09
N TYR A 309 20.61 12.91 9.82
CA TYR A 309 20.72 13.71 8.60
C TYR A 309 20.35 15.18 8.83
N ASP A 310 20.84 16.04 7.95
CA ASP A 310 20.59 17.48 8.00
C ASP A 310 19.09 17.79 7.85
N GLU A 311 18.61 18.83 8.55
CA GLU A 311 17.19 19.20 8.56
C GLU A 311 16.61 19.64 7.19
N PHE A 312 17.49 19.87 6.21
CA PHE A 312 17.17 20.27 4.84
C PHE A 312 17.56 19.21 3.80
N GLU A 313 17.88 18.00 4.25
CA GLU A 313 18.21 16.91 3.37
C GLU A 313 17.03 16.61 2.43
N SER A 314 17.34 16.33 1.16
CA SER A 314 16.28 15.98 0.20
C SER A 314 15.67 14.63 0.55
N PHE A 315 14.39 14.43 0.23
CA PHE A 315 13.71 13.17 0.52
C PHE A 315 14.44 11.98 -0.10
N GLU A 316 14.90 12.12 -1.35
CA GLU A 316 15.63 11.10 -2.10
C GLU A 316 16.96 10.73 -1.44
N ASN A 317 17.63 11.69 -0.80
CA ASN A 317 18.85 11.44 -0.05
C ASN A 317 18.56 10.73 1.28
N ILE A 318 17.50 11.11 2.01
CA ILE A 318 17.08 10.40 3.23
C ILE A 318 16.71 8.94 2.90
N LEU A 319 15.95 8.72 1.82
CA LEU A 319 15.62 7.37 1.33
C LEU A 319 16.88 6.55 1.03
N SER A 320 17.87 7.17 0.36
CA SER A 320 19.12 6.50 0.00
C SER A 320 19.98 6.20 1.22
N LEU A 321 20.06 7.13 2.18
CA LEU A 321 20.75 6.93 3.45
C LEU A 321 20.19 5.73 4.21
N TYR A 322 18.87 5.69 4.38
CA TYR A 322 18.24 4.63 5.17
C TYR A 322 18.29 3.27 4.46
N SER A 323 18.05 3.25 3.15
CA SER A 323 18.20 2.04 2.34
C SER A 323 19.62 1.47 2.40
N ALA A 324 20.64 2.33 2.40
CA ALA A 324 22.02 1.92 2.58
C ALA A 324 22.28 1.35 3.98
N LYS A 325 21.71 1.94 5.04
CA LYS A 325 21.78 1.39 6.41
C LYS A 325 21.21 -0.03 6.48
N ILE A 326 20.00 -0.25 5.93
CA ILE A 326 19.35 -1.57 5.90
C ILE A 326 20.18 -2.59 5.11
N THR A 327 20.62 -2.21 3.91
CA THR A 327 21.42 -3.08 3.03
C THR A 327 22.75 -3.46 3.67
N LYS A 328 23.40 -2.52 4.37
CA LYS A 328 24.63 -2.76 5.13
C LYS A 328 24.38 -3.74 6.27
N TYR A 329 23.34 -3.52 7.07
CA TYR A 329 22.97 -4.42 8.17
C TYR A 329 22.76 -5.86 7.68
N LEU A 330 21.97 -6.06 6.63
CA LEU A 330 21.74 -7.37 6.02
C LEU A 330 23.04 -8.03 5.52
N SER A 331 23.96 -7.24 4.98
CA SER A 331 25.25 -7.73 4.50
C SER A 331 26.19 -8.17 5.64
N GLU A 332 26.07 -7.53 6.80
CA GLU A 332 26.90 -7.79 7.99
C GLU A 332 26.37 -8.96 8.83
N MET A 333 25.04 -9.18 8.89
CA MET A 333 24.41 -10.32 9.58
C MET A 333 25.00 -11.68 9.18
N ASN A 334 25.32 -11.88 7.90
CA ASN A 334 25.90 -13.15 7.42
C ASN A 334 27.36 -13.36 7.87
N GLY A 335 28.05 -12.30 8.32
CA GLY A 335 29.42 -12.41 8.84
C GLY A 335 29.49 -13.02 10.24
N GLU A 336 28.38 -13.06 10.99
CA GLU A 336 28.32 -13.58 12.35
C GLU A 336 27.83 -15.04 12.44
N GLU A 337 27.01 -15.51 11.48
CA GLU A 337 26.63 -16.94 11.39
C GLU A 337 27.74 -17.83 10.78
N ALA A 338 28.82 -17.24 10.23
CA ALA A 338 29.96 -17.95 9.63
C ALA A 338 31.17 -18.13 10.59
N LYS A 339 30.99 -17.93 11.90
CA LYS A 339 31.99 -18.19 12.95
C LYS A 339 31.51 -19.23 13.95
#